data_AF-A0A7S2DL85-F1
#
_entry.id   AF-A0A7S2DL85-F1
#
_cell.length_a   1.000
_cell.length_b   1.000
_cell.length_c   1.000
_cell.angle_alpha   90.00
_cell.angle_beta   90.00
_cell.angle_gamma   90.00
#
_symmetry.space_group_name_H-M   'P 1'
#
loop_
_entity.id
_entity.type
_entity.pdbx_description
1 polymer ?
#
loop_
_entity_poly.entity_id
_entity_poly.type
_entity_poly.pdbx_seq_one_letter_code
_entity_poly.pdbx_strand_id
1 'polypeptide(L)'
;LTLYTELGLGPVSILLPRGVRLRAVPTALRTCAFVLLTPWNESPIPTPIANLLSVAAELLLRAPLLLQAYVEHPATATRKVSLPLAASSGGSSSSTQSISAVCEPTGSDGADA
;
A
#
# COMPACT_ATOMS: atom_id res chain seq x y z
N LEU A 1 -7.76 9.39 5.92
CA LEU A 1 -6.45 9.04 6.51
C LEU A 1 -6.61 8.36 7.86
N THR A 2 -7.46 8.89 8.76
CA THR A 2 -7.68 8.39 10.13
C THR A 2 -7.97 6.90 10.24
N LEU A 3 -8.81 6.33 9.37
CA LEU A 3 -9.12 4.88 9.43
C LEU A 3 -7.88 3.98 9.29
N TYR A 4 -6.94 4.32 8.40
CA TYR A 4 -5.73 3.53 8.20
C TYR A 4 -4.71 3.74 9.32
N THR A 5 -4.66 4.95 9.87
CA THR A 5 -3.79 5.30 10.99
C THR A 5 -4.23 4.61 12.28
N GLU A 6 -5.54 4.58 12.55
CA GLU A 6 -6.12 3.93 13.73
C GLU A 6 -6.03 2.40 13.66
N LEU A 7 -6.23 1.82 12.47
CA LEU A 7 -6.15 0.36 12.28
C LEU A 7 -4.72 -0.14 12.13
N GLY A 8 -3.74 0.74 11.85
CA GLY A 8 -2.37 0.34 11.48
C GLY A 8 -2.26 -0.49 10.20
N LEU A 9 -3.37 -0.64 9.47
CA LEU A 9 -3.51 -1.52 8.33
C LEU A 9 -3.74 -0.67 7.07
N GLY A 10 -2.66 -0.13 6.51
CA GLY A 10 -2.72 0.66 5.29
C GLY A 10 -1.39 0.65 4.55
N PRO A 11 -1.37 1.06 3.28
CA PRO A 11 -0.12 1.21 2.55
C PRO A 11 0.75 2.27 3.24
N VAL A 12 2.06 1.99 3.32
CA VAL A 12 3.04 2.94 3.84
C VAL A 12 2.88 4.25 3.07
N SER A 13 2.54 5.33 3.78
CA SER A 13 2.28 6.63 3.18
C SER A 13 3.01 7.75 3.92
N ILE A 14 3.53 8.71 3.17
CA ILE A 14 4.30 9.84 3.68
C ILE A 14 3.82 11.09 2.94
N LEU A 15 3.33 12.07 3.69
CA LEU A 15 2.97 13.38 3.13
C LEU A 15 4.17 14.33 3.26
N LEU A 16 4.62 14.85 2.12
CA LEU A 16 5.71 15.80 2.05
C LEU A 16 5.16 17.20 1.75
N PRO A 17 5.50 18.21 2.57
CA PRO A 17 5.12 19.58 2.27
C PRO A 17 5.90 20.10 1.05
N ARG A 18 5.32 21.07 0.36
CA ARG A 18 5.93 21.74 -0.79
C ARG A 18 7.31 22.30 -0.44
N GLY A 19 8.26 22.19 -1.36
CA GLY A 19 9.61 22.75 -1.22
C GLY A 19 10.58 21.89 -0.40
N VAL A 20 10.14 20.76 0.16
CA VAL A 20 11.04 19.80 0.78
C VAL A 20 11.90 19.12 -0.27
N ARG A 21 13.16 18.84 0.09
CA ARG A 21 14.13 18.22 -0.80
C ARG A 21 14.47 16.82 -0.30
N LEU A 22 13.95 15.80 -0.98
CA LEU A 22 14.25 14.40 -0.67
C LEU A 22 15.70 14.09 -1.09
N ARG A 23 16.55 13.71 -0.15
CA ARG A 23 17.96 13.33 -0.44
C ARG A 23 18.17 11.83 -0.61
N ALA A 24 17.24 11.04 -0.06
CA ALA A 24 17.29 9.59 -0.09
C ALA A 24 15.88 9.04 -0.06
N VAL A 25 15.73 7.80 -0.54
CA VAL A 25 14.47 7.06 -0.44
C VAL A 25 14.20 6.74 1.03
N PRO A 26 13.01 7.10 1.57
CA PRO A 26 12.60 6.75 2.92
C PRO A 26 12.70 5.24 3.14
N THR A 27 13.25 4.82 4.27
CA THR A 27 13.52 3.39 4.58
C THR A 27 12.27 2.52 4.43
N ALA A 28 11.10 3.04 4.83
CA ALA A 28 9.82 2.35 4.73
C ALA A 28 9.34 2.07 3.29
N LEU A 29 9.91 2.75 2.28
CA LEU A 29 9.55 2.58 0.86
C LEU A 29 10.64 1.88 0.04
N ARG A 30 11.80 1.55 0.64
CA ARG A 30 12.93 0.95 -0.09
C ARG A 30 12.66 -0.46 -0.61
N THR A 31 11.75 -1.18 0.02
CA THR A 31 11.35 -2.54 -0.38
C THR A 31 10.35 -2.54 -1.53
N CYS A 32 9.78 -1.38 -1.89
CA CYS A 32 8.82 -1.27 -2.98
C CYS A 32 9.52 -1.15 -4.33
N ALA A 33 9.05 -1.88 -5.34
CA ALA A 33 9.49 -1.68 -6.72
C ALA A 33 8.93 -0.37 -7.30
N PHE A 34 7.70 -0.03 -6.91
CA PHE A 34 6.99 1.16 -7.34
C PHE A 34 6.38 1.91 -6.16
N VAL A 35 6.20 3.21 -6.36
CA VAL A 35 5.54 4.12 -5.42
C VAL A 35 4.55 4.98 -6.18
N LEU A 36 3.45 5.31 -5.52
CA LEU A 36 2.43 6.20 -6.04
C LEU A 36 2.73 7.61 -5.55
N LEU A 37 2.92 8.53 -6.49
CA LEU A 37 3.12 9.95 -6.23
C LEU A 37 1.84 10.70 -6.52
N THR A 38 1.23 11.30 -5.50
CA THR A 38 -0.02 12.06 -5.66
C THR A 38 0.23 13.52 -5.28
N PRO A 39 0.49 14.40 -6.26
CA PRO A 39 0.57 15.83 -6.00
C PRO A 39 -0.82 16.35 -5.62
N TRP A 40 -0.85 17.39 -4.80
CA TRP A 40 -2.13 18.02 -4.45
C TRP A 40 -2.85 18.54 -5.71
N ASN A 41 -4.14 18.23 -5.86
CA ASN A 41 -4.98 18.59 -7.02
C ASN A 41 -4.58 17.99 -8.37
N GLU A 42 -3.73 16.96 -8.41
CA GLU A 42 -3.33 16.30 -9.65
C GLU A 42 -3.57 14.79 -9.57
N SER A 43 -3.54 14.13 -10.73
CA SER A 43 -3.72 12.68 -10.80
C SER A 43 -2.52 11.95 -10.19
N PRO A 44 -2.74 10.79 -9.54
CA PRO A 44 -1.67 9.97 -9.00
C PRO A 44 -0.81 9.37 -10.12
N ILE A 45 0.51 9.35 -9.91
CA ILE A 45 1.51 8.91 -10.88
C ILE A 45 2.25 7.71 -10.30
N PRO A 46 2.07 6.49 -10.85
CA PRO A 46 2.89 5.34 -10.48
C PRO A 46 4.32 5.57 -10.99
N THR A 47 5.28 5.46 -10.09
CA THR A 47 6.68 5.81 -10.35
C THR A 47 7.59 4.69 -9.85
N PRO A 48 8.53 4.17 -10.66
CA PRO A 48 9.55 3.24 -10.19
C PRO A 48 10.36 3.85 -9.04
N ILE A 49 10.71 3.05 -8.04
CA ILE A 49 11.46 3.55 -6.87
C ILE A 49 12.80 4.19 -7.27
N ALA A 50 13.41 3.71 -8.35
CA ALA A 50 14.65 4.24 -8.93
C ALA A 50 14.52 5.71 -9.37
N ASN A 51 13.33 6.13 -9.81
CA ASN A 51 13.06 7.47 -10.32
C ASN A 51 12.44 8.40 -9.27
N LEU A 52 12.16 7.88 -8.06
CA LEU A 52 11.44 8.61 -7.01
C LEU A 52 12.04 9.98 -6.73
N LEU A 53 13.37 10.07 -6.54
CA LEU A 53 14.02 11.32 -6.15
C LEU A 53 13.89 12.39 -7.23
N SER A 54 14.09 12.02 -8.48
CA SER A 54 14.01 12.93 -9.63
C SER A 54 12.58 13.44 -9.83
N VAL A 55 11.60 12.53 -9.83
CA VAL A 55 10.20 12.90 -10.04
C VAL A 55 9.66 13.70 -8.85
N ALA A 56 9.97 13.28 -7.62
CA ALA A 56 9.55 14.01 -6.43
C ALA A 56 10.14 15.42 -6.35
N ALA A 57 11.40 15.62 -6.80
CA ALA A 57 12.01 16.94 -6.84
C ALA A 57 11.20 17.92 -7.70
N GLU A 58 10.79 17.51 -8.90
CA GLU A 58 9.97 18.33 -9.80
C GLU A 58 8.56 18.59 -9.24
N LEU A 59 7.93 17.57 -8.66
CA LEU A 59 6.57 17.69 -8.12
C LEU A 59 6.53 18.58 -6.87
N LEU A 60 7.52 18.47 -5.98
CA LEU A 60 7.60 19.24 -4.73
C LEU A 60 7.86 20.74 -4.95
N LEU A 61 8.33 21.16 -6.13
CA LEU A 61 8.42 22.58 -6.49
C LEU A 61 7.02 23.20 -6.68
N ARG A 62 6.06 22.40 -7.17
CA ARG A 62 4.74 22.86 -7.58
C ARG A 62 3.70 22.72 -6.47
N ALA A 63 3.68 21.58 -5.78
CA ALA A 63 2.66 21.27 -4.77
C ALA A 63 3.20 20.34 -3.65
N PRO A 64 2.51 20.24 -2.50
CA PRO A 64 2.73 19.15 -1.55
C PRO A 64 2.48 17.80 -2.22
N LEU A 65 3.19 16.76 -1.78
CA LEU A 65 3.23 15.46 -2.43
C LEU A 65 2.94 14.34 -1.44
N LEU A 66 1.95 13.50 -1.74
CA LEU A 66 1.71 12.26 -1.00
C LEU A 66 2.45 11.11 -1.70
N LEU A 67 3.40 10.50 -0.98
CA LEU A 67 4.08 9.27 -1.38
C LEU A 67 3.35 8.10 -0.76
N GLN A 68 3.09 7.05 -1.53
CA GLN A 68 2.48 5.84 -1.01
C GLN A 68 3.12 4.60 -1.64
N ALA A 69 3.27 3.53 -0.86
CA ALA A 69 3.65 2.22 -1.38
C ALA A 69 2.65 1.78 -2.46
N TYR A 70 3.17 1.32 -3.60
CA TYR A 70 2.36 0.89 -4.72
C TYR A 70 2.80 -0.50 -5.17
N VAL A 71 1.84 -1.41 -5.27
CA VAL A 71 2.05 -2.71 -5.88
C VAL A 71 1.44 -2.63 -7.26
N GLU A 72 2.29 -2.58 -8.29
CA GLU A 72 1.84 -2.71 -9.65
C GLU A 72 1.31 -4.14 -9.82
N HIS A 73 0.01 -4.29 -10.10
CA HIS A 73 -0.62 -5.60 -10.19
C HIS A 73 -0.38 -6.16 -11.62
N PRO A 74 0.37 -7.25 -11.80
CA PRO A 74 0.75 -7.74 -13.14
C PRO A 74 -0.41 -8.37 -13.94
N ALA A 75 -1.62 -8.43 -13.40
CA ALA A 75 -2.83 -8.75 -14.13
C ALA A 75 -4.02 -8.23 -13.32
N THR A 76 -4.89 -7.43 -13.94
CA THR A 76 -6.12 -6.92 -13.31
C THR A 76 -7.09 -8.08 -13.06
N ALA A 77 -6.90 -8.85 -12.00
CA ALA A 77 -7.85 -9.85 -11.56
C ALA A 77 -8.98 -9.14 -10.80
N THR A 78 -10.04 -8.78 -11.52
CA THR A 78 -11.25 -8.21 -10.91
C THR A 78 -11.91 -9.26 -10.02
N ARG A 79 -11.66 -9.20 -8.72
CA ARG A 79 -12.35 -10.04 -7.72
C ARG A 79 -13.51 -9.26 -7.13
N LYS A 80 -14.73 -9.73 -7.38
CA LYS A 80 -15.94 -9.20 -6.73
C LYS A 80 -15.87 -9.57 -5.24
N VAL A 81 -15.69 -8.56 -4.39
CA VAL A 81 -15.72 -8.72 -2.93
C VAL A 81 -17.09 -8.30 -2.44
N SER A 82 -17.83 -9.22 -1.84
CA SER A 82 -19.08 -8.91 -1.16
C SER A 82 -18.78 -8.06 0.06
N LEU A 83 -19.24 -6.81 0.07
CA LEU A 83 -19.22 -6.01 1.29
C LEU A 83 -20.19 -6.67 2.30
N PRO A 84 -19.79 -6.88 3.57
CA PRO A 84 -20.68 -7.37 4.59
C PRO A 84 -21.62 -6.25 5.03
N LEU A 85 -22.53 -5.85 4.14
CA LEU A 85 -23.71 -5.13 4.55
C LEU A 85 -24.65 -6.19 5.09
N ALA A 86 -24.87 -6.23 6.40
CA ALA A 86 -25.90 -7.07 6.97
C ALA A 86 -27.24 -6.66 6.33
N ALA A 87 -27.69 -7.43 5.35
CA ALA A 87 -29.05 -7.34 4.86
C ALA A 87 -29.95 -7.78 6.01
N SER A 88 -30.48 -6.82 6.77
CA SER A 88 -31.56 -7.12 7.71
C SER A 88 -32.83 -7.40 6.90
N SER A 89 -32.98 -8.65 6.46
CA SER A 89 -34.29 -9.34 6.45
C SER A 89 -34.15 -10.75 5.86
N GLY A 90 -34.33 -11.74 6.72
CA GLY A 90 -34.94 -13.01 6.33
C GLY A 90 -34.02 -14.12 5.80
N GLY A 91 -33.50 -14.93 6.72
CA GLY A 91 -33.40 -16.39 6.64
C GLY A 91 -32.83 -17.05 5.37
N SER A 92 -31.68 -17.71 5.51
CA SER A 92 -31.63 -19.17 5.76
C SER A 92 -30.20 -19.70 5.55
N SER A 93 -29.71 -20.40 6.58
CA SER A 93 -28.75 -21.51 6.57
C SER A 93 -27.62 -21.54 5.53
N SER A 94 -26.37 -21.42 5.98
CA SER A 94 -25.46 -22.58 6.05
C SER A 94 -24.01 -22.18 6.40
N SER A 95 -23.43 -23.01 7.26
CA SER A 95 -21.99 -23.32 7.34
C SER A 95 -21.04 -22.23 7.84
N THR A 96 -20.92 -22.16 9.17
CA THR A 96 -19.73 -21.67 9.86
C THR A 96 -18.52 -22.52 9.46
N GLN A 97 -17.58 -21.95 8.71
CA GLN A 97 -16.20 -22.42 8.71
C GLN A 97 -15.30 -21.29 9.20
N SER A 98 -14.86 -21.47 10.44
CA SER A 98 -13.79 -20.75 11.11
C SER A 98 -12.53 -20.75 10.25
N ILE A 99 -12.03 -19.57 9.89
CA ILE A 99 -10.70 -19.43 9.29
C ILE A 99 -9.72 -19.22 10.44
N SER A 100 -9.10 -20.31 10.88
CA SER A 100 -7.86 -20.27 11.64
C SER A 100 -6.74 -19.95 10.65
N ALA A 101 -6.21 -18.73 10.68
CA ALA A 101 -4.97 -18.43 9.97
C ALA A 101 -3.81 -19.04 10.77
N VAL A 102 -3.47 -20.30 10.46
CA VAL A 102 -2.17 -20.87 10.79
C VAL A 102 -1.17 -20.29 9.80
N CYS A 103 -0.30 -19.40 10.28
CA CYS A 103 0.96 -19.11 9.60
C CYS A 103 1.96 -20.15 10.07
N GLU A 104 2.29 -21.13 9.21
CA GLU A 104 3.50 -21.93 9.37
C GLU A 104 4.72 -21.03 9.16
N PRO A 105 5.68 -20.98 10.12
CA PRO A 105 7.00 -20.48 9.84
C PRO A 105 7.80 -21.56 9.10
N THR A 106 8.19 -21.29 7.85
CA THR A 106 9.22 -22.06 7.15
C THR A 106 10.52 -21.96 7.93
N GLY A 107 10.86 -23.02 8.66
CA GLY A 107 12.15 -23.20 9.31
C GLY A 107 13.24 -23.39 8.27
N SER A 108 14.19 -22.45 8.26
CA SER A 108 15.49 -22.59 7.62
C SER A 108 16.43 -23.28 8.60
N ASP A 109 16.96 -24.44 8.25
CA ASP A 109 18.21 -24.95 8.84
C ASP A 109 19.08 -25.53 7.73
N GLY A 110 20.23 -24.91 7.55
CA GLY A 110 21.38 -25.53 6.91
C GLY A 110 22.41 -25.83 7.98
N ALA A 111 22.84 -27.08 8.08
CA ALA A 111 24.11 -27.46 8.70
C ALA A 111 24.49 -28.91 8.30
N ASP A 112 25.76 -29.05 7.93
CA ASP A 112 26.64 -30.23 7.97
C ASP A 112 26.35 -31.47 7.10
N ALA A 113 27.20 -31.61 6.07
CA ALA A 113 28.05 -32.80 5.89
C ALA A 113 29.30 -32.46 5.06
#